data_AF-A0A1B6D9D8-F1
#
_entry.id   AF-A0A1B6D9D8-F1
#
_cell.length_a   1.000
_cell.length_b   1.000
_cell.length_c   1.000
_cell.angle_alpha   90.00
_cell.angle_beta   90.00
_cell.angle_gamma   90.00
#
_symmetry.space_group_name_H-M   'P 1'
#
loop_
_entity.id
_entity.type
_entity.pdbx_description
1 polymer ?
#
loop_
_entity_poly.entity_id
_entity_poly.type
_entity_poly.pdbx_seq_one_letter_code
_entity_poly.pdbx_strand_id
1 'polypeptide(L)'
;PPYILSQYIPSIPIDETLGYLKELLIENGIDDVKNLEFLELTKRCMKQNYFQFNNQFYEQIDGTAIGNYLSPLLANLFMSKFEENLKETLEYFPRVWIRYVDDIFVVFNTIEYSLEEFYKNINNAHQYIKFDIENEQKSSLPFLDIKCIRNDKKIEFDIFRKPTNNNRYIFNDSNHSSQHKIASFNS
;
A
#
# COMPACT_ATOMS: atom_id res chain seq x y z
N PRO A 1 -18.54 9.97 -4.52
CA PRO A 1 -18.27 8.74 -5.32
C PRO A 1 -17.11 7.97 -4.69
N PRO A 2 -17.01 6.64 -4.88
CA PRO A 2 -15.83 5.87 -4.51
C PRO A 2 -14.71 6.07 -5.55
N TYR A 3 -13.47 6.05 -5.07
CA TYR A 3 -12.24 6.08 -5.87
C TYR A 3 -11.23 5.12 -5.26
N ILE A 4 -10.25 4.70 -6.05
CA ILE A 4 -9.08 3.99 -5.54
C ILE A 4 -7.86 4.87 -5.74
N LEU A 5 -7.07 4.98 -4.69
CA LEU A 5 -5.72 5.51 -4.77
C LEU A 5 -4.76 4.34 -4.63
N SER A 6 -3.80 4.23 -5.53
CA SER A 6 -2.75 3.21 -5.42
C SER A 6 -1.40 3.90 -5.23
N GLN A 7 -0.59 3.35 -4.33
CA GLN A 7 0.73 3.88 -3.98
C GLN A 7 1.83 2.83 -4.15
N TYR A 8 2.95 3.23 -4.74
CA TYR A 8 4.03 2.29 -5.00
C TYR A 8 4.95 2.08 -3.80
N ILE A 9 4.81 0.95 -3.09
CA ILE A 9 5.55 0.60 -1.86
C ILE A 9 7.08 0.79 -1.95
N PRO A 10 7.75 0.46 -3.08
CA PRO A 10 9.19 0.70 -3.17
C PRO A 10 9.63 2.17 -3.13
N SER A 11 8.71 3.14 -3.03
CA SER A 11 9.03 4.56 -2.89
C SER A 11 9.14 5.04 -1.42
N ILE A 12 9.03 4.14 -0.44
CA ILE A 12 9.03 4.50 0.99
C ILE A 12 10.43 4.96 1.45
N PRO A 13 10.56 6.18 2.01
CA PRO A 13 11.85 6.73 2.44
C PRO A 13 12.33 6.05 3.73
N ILE A 14 13.38 5.23 3.64
CA ILE A 14 13.81 4.38 4.76
C ILE A 14 14.37 5.20 5.91
N ASP A 15 15.20 6.21 5.64
CA ASP A 15 15.85 6.99 6.70
C ASP A 15 14.83 7.78 7.54
N GLU A 16 13.75 8.30 6.91
CA GLU A 16 12.62 8.92 7.62
C GLU A 16 11.81 7.89 8.41
N THR A 17 11.52 6.74 7.79
CA THR A 17 10.77 5.65 8.42
C THR A 17 11.47 5.12 9.68
N LEU A 18 12.81 5.09 9.70
CA LEU A 18 13.59 4.74 10.89
C LEU A 18 13.37 5.72 12.05
N GLY A 19 13.10 7.00 11.75
CA GLY A 19 12.67 7.99 12.75
C GLY A 19 11.35 7.59 13.42
N TYR A 20 10.34 7.25 12.62
CA TYR A 20 9.06 6.77 13.14
C TYR A 20 9.17 5.45 13.89
N LEU A 21 10.05 4.55 13.44
CA LEU A 21 10.31 3.30 14.15
C LEU A 21 10.92 3.55 15.52
N LYS A 22 11.84 4.52 15.64
CA LYS A 22 12.43 4.91 16.92
C LYS A 22 11.35 5.37 17.89
N GLU A 23 10.48 6.26 17.45
CA GLU A 23 9.37 6.80 18.25
C GLU A 23 8.43 5.68 18.71
N LEU A 24 8.01 4.81 17.78
CA LEU A 24 7.15 3.67 18.08
C LEU A 24 7.76 2.74 19.14
N LEU A 25 9.06 2.46 19.04
CA LEU A 25 9.76 1.60 20.01
C LEU A 25 9.81 2.26 21.41
N ILE A 26 10.00 3.58 21.50
CA ILE A 26 9.96 4.32 22.77
C ILE A 26 8.55 4.25 23.38
N GLU A 27 7.52 4.49 22.57
CA GLU A 27 6.12 4.43 23.01
C GLU A 27 5.73 3.05 23.55
N ASN A 28 6.37 1.99 23.06
CA ASN A 28 6.17 0.62 23.51
C ASN A 28 7.12 0.20 24.65
N GLY A 29 7.83 1.15 25.27
CA GLY A 29 8.65 0.93 26.46
C GLY A 29 9.98 0.23 26.20
N ILE A 30 10.49 0.25 24.96
CA ILE A 30 11.83 -0.27 24.64
C ILE A 30 12.87 0.75 25.11
N ASP A 31 13.84 0.28 25.88
CA ASP A 31 14.95 1.10 26.38
C ASP A 31 15.83 1.64 25.25
N ASP A 32 16.49 2.77 25.48
CA ASP A 32 17.27 3.49 24.46
C ASP A 32 18.37 2.63 23.83
N VAL A 33 19.00 1.74 24.60
CA VAL A 33 20.09 0.88 24.11
C VAL A 33 19.55 -0.12 23.10
N LYS A 34 18.49 -0.87 23.45
CA LYS A 34 17.84 -1.81 22.52
C LYS A 34 17.21 -1.12 21.33
N ASN A 35 16.65 0.07 21.53
CA ASN A 35 16.07 0.85 20.44
C ASN A 35 17.13 1.17 19.38
N LEU A 36 18.30 1.65 19.81
CA LEU A 36 19.44 1.90 18.91
C LEU A 36 19.91 0.62 18.20
N GLU A 37 19.96 -0.51 18.91
CA GLU A 37 20.31 -1.81 18.30
C GLU A 37 19.30 -2.22 17.22
N PHE A 38 17.99 -2.11 17.48
CA PHE A 38 16.96 -2.43 16.50
C PHE A 38 17.00 -1.52 15.29
N LEU A 39 17.24 -0.22 15.49
CA LEU A 39 17.38 0.72 14.38
C LEU A 39 18.59 0.39 13.49
N GLU A 40 19.73 0.09 14.10
CA GLU A 40 20.95 -0.26 13.36
C GLU A 40 20.79 -1.58 12.59
N LEU A 41 20.18 -2.60 13.20
CA LEU A 41 19.88 -3.87 12.54
C LEU A 41 18.89 -3.66 11.38
N THR A 42 17.81 -2.93 11.61
CA THR A 42 16.81 -2.62 10.59
C THR A 42 17.45 -1.87 9.43
N LYS A 43 18.25 -0.84 9.71
CA LYS A 43 18.98 -0.07 8.70
C LYS A 43 19.89 -0.96 7.85
N ARG A 44 20.62 -1.89 8.46
CA ARG A 44 21.47 -2.83 7.72
C ARG A 44 20.65 -3.76 6.82
N CYS A 45 19.57 -4.34 7.35
CA CYS A 45 18.65 -5.17 6.57
C CYS A 45 18.00 -4.42 5.40
N MET A 46 17.81 -3.10 5.53
CA MET A 46 17.17 -2.27 4.50
C MET A 46 18.16 -1.63 3.51
N LYS A 47 19.44 -1.48 3.85
CA LYS A 47 20.45 -0.89 2.93
C LYS A 47 21.25 -1.95 2.15
N GLN A 48 21.32 -3.18 2.63
CA GLN A 48 22.05 -4.27 1.95
C GLN A 48 21.21 -4.96 0.86
N ASN A 49 20.64 -4.17 -0.05
CA ASN A 49 19.77 -4.66 -1.11
C ASN A 49 20.49 -4.58 -2.47
N TYR A 50 21.23 -5.65 -2.79
CA TYR A 50 21.90 -5.84 -4.07
C TYR A 50 21.13 -6.83 -4.93
N PHE A 51 21.00 -6.55 -6.23
CA PHE A 51 20.46 -7.50 -7.19
C PHE A 51 21.26 -7.47 -8.50
N GLN A 52 21.17 -8.56 -9.26
CA GLN A 52 21.84 -8.68 -10.54
C GLN A 52 20.81 -8.62 -11.67
N PHE A 53 21.05 -7.78 -12.66
CA PHE A 53 20.24 -7.68 -13.88
C PHE A 53 21.16 -7.48 -15.08
N ASN A 54 20.92 -8.19 -16.18
CA ASN A 54 21.79 -8.16 -17.38
C ASN A 54 23.29 -8.28 -17.07
N ASN A 55 23.64 -9.20 -16.17
CA ASN A 55 25.00 -9.44 -15.68
C ASN A 55 25.67 -8.25 -14.97
N GLN A 56 24.92 -7.20 -14.63
CA GLN A 56 25.38 -6.06 -13.84
C GLN A 56 24.78 -6.10 -12.45
N PHE A 57 25.58 -5.73 -11.44
CA PHE A 57 25.12 -5.60 -10.06
C PHE A 57 24.60 -4.18 -9.84
N TYR A 58 23.44 -4.09 -9.20
CA TYR A 58 22.81 -2.84 -8.80
C TYR A 58 22.58 -2.86 -7.30
N GLU A 59 22.71 -1.68 -6.70
CA GLU A 59 22.36 -1.42 -5.30
C GLU A 59 21.14 -0.51 -5.29
N GLN A 60 20.15 -0.86 -4.47
CA GLN A 60 19.02 0.02 -4.24
C GLN A 60 19.43 1.18 -3.34
N ILE A 61 19.43 2.40 -3.89
CA ILE A 61 19.87 3.62 -3.19
C ILE A 61 18.83 4.08 -2.16
N ASP A 62 17.55 3.97 -2.50
CA ASP A 62 16.43 4.36 -1.65
C ASP A 62 15.20 3.49 -1.93
N GLY A 63 14.24 3.51 -1.01
CA GLY A 63 13.06 2.69 -1.08
C GLY A 63 13.22 1.32 -0.42
N THR A 64 12.13 0.56 -0.42
CA THR A 64 12.12 -0.81 0.09
C THR A 64 12.39 -1.81 -1.04
N ALA A 65 13.20 -2.84 -0.78
CA ALA A 65 13.38 -3.94 -1.73
C ALA A 65 12.15 -4.85 -1.78
N ILE A 66 11.70 -5.14 -3.00
CA ILE A 66 10.62 -6.10 -3.22
C ILE A 66 11.09 -7.48 -2.76
N GLY A 67 10.33 -8.09 -1.85
CA GLY A 67 10.65 -9.41 -1.28
C GLY A 67 11.44 -9.38 0.04
N ASN A 68 11.80 -8.20 0.54
CA ASN A 68 12.40 -8.09 1.88
C ASN A 68 11.29 -8.15 2.96
N TYR A 69 11.46 -9.03 3.95
CA TYR A 69 10.47 -9.30 5.00
C TYR A 69 10.10 -8.09 5.86
N LEU A 70 11.01 -7.13 6.04
CA LEU A 70 10.75 -5.92 6.82
C LEU A 70 10.04 -4.85 6.01
N SER A 71 10.04 -4.96 4.68
CA SER A 71 9.50 -3.93 3.79
C SER A 71 8.01 -3.66 4.00
N PRO A 72 7.12 -4.68 4.08
CA PRO A 72 5.71 -4.43 4.35
C PRO A 72 5.46 -3.78 5.73
N LEU A 73 6.27 -4.14 6.74
CA LEU A 73 6.14 -3.56 8.08
C LEU A 73 6.50 -2.07 8.07
N LEU A 74 7.65 -1.74 7.50
CA LEU A 74 8.14 -0.36 7.44
C LEU A 74 7.28 0.51 6.53
N ALA A 75 6.81 -0.03 5.40
CA ALA A 75 5.86 0.65 4.53
C ALA A 75 4.56 0.98 5.27
N ASN A 76 4.00 0.03 6.02
CA ASN A 76 2.79 0.28 6.81
C ASN A 76 3.02 1.33 7.90
N LEU A 77 4.15 1.29 8.58
CA LEU A 77 4.50 2.27 9.62
C LEU A 77 4.59 3.68 9.03
N PHE A 78 5.37 3.85 7.96
CA PHE A 78 5.50 5.12 7.27
C PHE A 78 4.15 5.62 6.77
N MET A 79 3.38 4.77 6.09
CA MET A 79 2.08 5.16 5.53
C MET A 79 1.09 5.54 6.62
N SER A 80 1.11 4.87 7.79
CA SER A 80 0.26 5.26 8.92
C SER A 80 0.56 6.68 9.39
N LYS A 81 1.85 7.03 9.55
CA LYS A 81 2.26 8.39 9.95
C LYS A 81 1.98 9.43 8.87
N PHE A 82 2.21 9.08 7.62
CA PHE A 82 1.87 9.93 6.49
C PHE A 82 0.36 10.22 6.42
N GLU A 83 -0.49 9.21 6.62
CA GLU A 83 -1.96 9.35 6.62
C GLU A 83 -2.47 10.17 7.82
N GLU A 84 -1.88 10.00 9.01
CA GLU A 84 -2.13 10.85 10.18
C GLU A 84 -1.84 12.32 9.85
N ASN A 85 -0.66 12.60 9.29
CA ASN A 85 -0.26 13.95 8.89
C ASN A 85 -1.18 14.52 7.81
N LEU A 86 -1.59 13.72 6.82
CA LEU A 86 -2.54 14.16 5.79
C LEU A 86 -3.87 14.58 6.41
N LYS A 87 -4.37 13.81 7.38
CA LYS A 87 -5.65 14.11 8.05
C LYS A 87 -5.61 15.43 8.82
N GLU A 88 -4.45 15.81 9.36
CA GLU A 88 -4.26 17.07 10.08
C GLU A 88 -4.00 18.27 9.17
N THR A 89 -3.36 18.05 8.02
CA THR A 89 -2.85 19.13 7.16
C THR A 89 -3.74 19.43 5.95
N LEU A 90 -4.50 18.45 5.46
CA LEU A 90 -5.39 18.67 4.33
C LEU A 90 -6.62 19.47 4.76
N GLU A 91 -7.01 20.44 3.93
CA GLU A 91 -8.25 21.19 4.10
C GLU A 91 -9.49 20.28 4.05
N TYR A 92 -9.42 19.21 3.25
CA TYR A 92 -10.47 18.23 3.11
C TYR A 92 -9.90 16.81 3.19
N PHE A 93 -10.48 15.99 4.06
CA PHE A 93 -10.17 14.56 4.15
C PHE A 93 -11.38 13.72 3.71
N PRO A 94 -11.20 12.65 2.92
CA PRO A 94 -12.30 11.81 2.45
C PRO A 94 -13.14 11.22 3.59
N ARG A 95 -14.44 10.99 3.34
CA ARG A 95 -15.39 10.43 4.33
C ARG A 95 -15.05 9.00 4.73
N VAL A 96 -14.50 8.25 3.78
CA VAL A 96 -13.99 6.90 3.97
C VAL A 96 -12.58 6.88 3.42
N TRP A 97 -11.67 6.29 4.18
CA TRP A 97 -10.28 6.03 3.80
C TRP A 97 -9.91 4.65 4.37
N ILE A 98 -9.79 3.66 3.51
CA ILE A 98 -9.47 2.28 3.89
C ILE A 98 -8.29 1.82 3.06
N ARG A 99 -7.16 1.54 3.70
CA ARG A 99 -5.95 1.08 3.03
C ARG A 99 -5.73 -0.42 3.22
N TYR A 100 -5.42 -1.10 2.13
CA TYR A 100 -4.90 -2.46 2.09
C TYR A 100 -3.55 -2.44 1.38
N VAL A 101 -2.47 -2.45 2.17
CA VAL A 101 -1.09 -2.33 1.68
C VAL A 101 -0.91 -1.07 0.82
N ASP A 102 -0.87 -1.20 -0.51
CA ASP A 102 -0.72 -0.15 -1.52
C ASP A 102 -2.04 0.43 -2.03
N ASP A 103 -3.14 -0.32 -1.94
CA ASP A 103 -4.44 0.09 -2.45
C ASP A 103 -5.28 0.77 -1.38
N ILE A 104 -5.84 1.93 -1.70
CA ILE A 104 -6.64 2.75 -0.79
C ILE A 104 -8.00 2.99 -1.40
N PHE A 105 -9.03 2.45 -0.77
CA PHE A 105 -10.41 2.76 -1.11
C PHE A 105 -10.84 4.04 -0.41
N VAL A 106 -11.29 5.02 -1.19
CA VAL A 106 -11.74 6.32 -0.68
C VAL A 106 -13.16 6.63 -1.12
N VAL A 107 -13.96 7.22 -0.22
CA VAL A 107 -15.26 7.81 -0.58
C VAL A 107 -15.18 9.31 -0.41
N PHE A 108 -15.25 10.00 -1.55
CA PHE A 108 -15.00 11.44 -1.65
C PHE A 108 -16.28 12.20 -2.04
N ASN A 109 -16.53 13.34 -1.41
CA ASN A 109 -17.66 14.20 -1.72
C ASN A 109 -17.26 15.33 -2.67
N THR A 110 -17.47 15.12 -3.97
CA THR A 110 -17.13 16.09 -5.03
C THR A 110 -17.99 17.36 -5.03
N ILE A 111 -19.06 17.42 -4.23
CA ILE A 111 -19.84 18.65 -4.05
C ILE A 111 -19.16 19.59 -3.04
N GLU A 112 -18.42 19.02 -2.09
CA GLU A 112 -17.83 19.72 -0.96
C GLU A 112 -16.39 20.15 -1.23
N TYR A 113 -15.64 19.36 -2.01
CA TYR A 113 -14.27 19.68 -2.39
C TYR A 113 -13.94 19.22 -3.82
N SER A 114 -12.98 19.86 -4.47
CA SER A 114 -12.52 19.48 -5.80
C SER A 114 -11.64 18.23 -5.74
N LEU A 115 -11.97 17.21 -6.53
CA LEU A 115 -11.16 15.99 -6.61
C LEU A 115 -9.77 16.28 -7.17
N GLU A 116 -9.66 17.16 -8.16
CA GLU A 116 -8.39 17.53 -8.79
C GLU A 116 -7.47 18.27 -7.80
N GLU A 117 -8.05 19.15 -6.99
CA GLU A 117 -7.32 19.88 -5.96
C GLU A 117 -6.87 18.93 -4.84
N PHE A 118 -7.74 18.04 -4.39
CA PHE A 118 -7.39 16.99 -3.46
C PHE A 118 -6.24 16.13 -3.99
N TYR A 119 -6.36 15.63 -5.23
CA TYR A 119 -5.35 14.80 -5.88
C TYR A 119 -4.00 15.52 -6.00
N LYS A 120 -4.02 16.81 -6.34
CA LYS A 120 -2.83 17.65 -6.37
C LYS A 120 -2.21 17.80 -4.97
N ASN A 121 -3.04 18.06 -3.95
CA ASN A 121 -2.56 18.28 -2.59
C ASN A 121 -1.94 17.02 -1.99
N ILE A 122 -2.58 15.85 -2.11
CA ILE A 122 -2.01 14.59 -1.60
C ILE A 122 -0.69 14.23 -2.28
N ASN A 123 -0.58 14.49 -3.59
CA ASN A 123 0.65 14.25 -4.35
C ASN A 123 1.74 15.28 -4.09
N ASN A 124 1.42 16.42 -3.49
CA ASN A 124 2.40 17.43 -3.05
C ASN A 124 2.78 17.29 -1.58
N ALA A 125 2.05 16.50 -0.80
CA ALA A 125 2.29 16.32 0.62
C ALA A 125 3.66 15.69 0.92
N HIS A 126 4.18 14.87 0.01
CA HIS A 126 5.52 14.31 0.14
C HIS A 126 6.22 14.12 -1.22
N GLN A 127 7.54 14.30 -1.24
CA GLN A 127 8.32 14.24 -2.48
C GLN A 127 8.38 12.84 -3.09
N TYR A 128 8.50 11.80 -2.24
CA TYR A 128 8.68 10.40 -2.66
C TYR A 128 7.38 9.59 -2.73
N ILE A 129 6.27 10.12 -2.18
CA ILE A 129 4.97 9.43 -2.21
C ILE A 129 4.13 10.05 -3.31
N LYS A 130 3.71 9.19 -4.24
CA LYS A 130 2.78 9.55 -5.31
C LYS A 130 1.65 8.54 -5.33
N PHE A 131 0.45 9.06 -5.57
CA PHE A 131 -0.78 8.30 -5.71
C PHE A 131 -1.25 8.43 -7.14
N ASP A 132 -1.63 7.30 -7.72
CA ASP A 132 -2.47 7.26 -8.92
C ASP A 132 -3.93 7.12 -8.49
N ILE A 133 -4.86 7.67 -9.28
CA ILE A 133 -6.30 7.60 -8.98
C ILE A 133 -7.06 6.83 -10.04
N GLU A 134 -7.81 5.81 -9.61
CA GLU A 134 -8.79 5.11 -10.42
C GLU A 134 -10.20 5.58 -10.11
N ASN A 135 -10.92 5.93 -11.19
CA ASN A 135 -12.29 6.43 -11.11
C ASN A 135 -13.30 5.30 -11.26
N GLU A 136 -14.41 5.41 -10.53
CA GLU A 136 -15.58 4.57 -10.73
C GLU A 136 -16.05 4.58 -12.21
N GLN A 137 -16.35 3.41 -12.76
CA GLN A 137 -16.90 3.25 -14.10
C GLN A 137 -18.26 2.56 -14.04
N LYS A 138 -19.28 3.20 -14.63
CA LYS A 138 -20.67 2.68 -14.68
C LYS A 138 -21.18 2.27 -13.28
N SER A 139 -20.96 3.13 -12.29
CA SER A 139 -21.31 2.89 -10.88
C SER A 139 -20.63 1.67 -10.27
N SER A 140 -19.47 1.25 -10.81
CA SER A 140 -18.71 0.14 -10.28
C SER A 140 -17.22 0.43 -10.24
N LEU A 141 -16.55 -0.09 -9.21
CA LEU A 141 -15.13 0.09 -8.98
C LEU A 141 -14.54 -1.23 -8.45
N PRO A 142 -13.61 -1.87 -9.20
CA PRO A 142 -12.88 -3.03 -8.70
C PRO A 142 -11.93 -2.64 -7.59
N PHE A 143 -11.95 -3.31 -6.43
CA PHE A 143 -11.00 -3.13 -5.33
C PHE A 143 -10.54 -4.50 -4.85
N LEU A 144 -9.26 -4.83 -4.97
CA LEU A 144 -8.75 -6.19 -4.73
C LEU A 144 -9.55 -7.24 -5.54
N ASP A 145 -10.06 -8.28 -4.89
CA ASP A 145 -10.86 -9.36 -5.50
C ASP A 145 -12.38 -9.07 -5.51
N ILE A 146 -12.80 -7.88 -5.06
CA ILE A 146 -14.20 -7.48 -5.01
C ILE A 146 -14.52 -6.37 -6.01
N LYS A 147 -15.74 -6.38 -6.52
CA LYS A 147 -16.33 -5.31 -7.32
C LYS A 147 -17.29 -4.55 -6.44
N CYS A 148 -16.94 -3.32 -6.09
CA CYS A 148 -17.81 -2.41 -5.37
C CYS A 148 -18.81 -1.80 -6.36
N ILE A 149 -20.11 -2.00 -6.15
CA ILE A 149 -21.19 -1.49 -7.00
C ILE A 149 -21.99 -0.47 -6.20
N ARG A 150 -22.05 0.78 -6.70
CA ARG A 150 -22.78 1.86 -6.04
C ARG A 150 -24.23 1.89 -6.51
N ASN A 151 -25.13 1.63 -5.57
CA ASN A 151 -26.58 1.73 -5.75
C ASN A 151 -27.14 2.81 -4.83
N ASP A 152 -27.36 4.01 -5.37
CA ASP A 152 -27.83 5.20 -4.65
C ASP A 152 -27.07 5.49 -3.35
N LYS A 153 -27.59 5.01 -2.21
CA LYS A 153 -27.06 5.22 -0.85
C LYS A 153 -26.33 4.01 -0.28
N LYS A 154 -26.17 2.94 -1.05
CA LYS A 154 -25.54 1.68 -0.62
C LYS A 154 -24.42 1.27 -1.57
N ILE A 155 -23.48 0.51 -1.04
CA ILE A 155 -22.46 -0.21 -1.82
C ILE A 155 -22.80 -1.69 -1.71
N GLU A 156 -23.01 -2.33 -2.85
CA GLU A 156 -23.10 -3.78 -2.98
C GLU A 156 -21.76 -4.32 -3.44
N PHE A 157 -21.51 -5.60 -3.16
CA PHE A 157 -20.26 -6.26 -3.47
C PHE A 157 -20.54 -7.48 -4.34
N ASP A 158 -19.71 -7.65 -5.37
CA ASP A 158 -19.67 -8.85 -6.20
C ASP A 158 -18.21 -9.30 -6.35
N ILE A 159 -17.97 -10.50 -6.87
CA ILE A 159 -16.61 -10.98 -7.13
C ILE A 159 -16.07 -10.27 -8.37
N PHE A 160 -14.90 -9.65 -8.26
CA PHE A 160 -14.22 -9.09 -9.42
C PHE A 160 -13.31 -10.13 -10.07
N ARG A 161 -13.45 -10.31 -11.38
CA ARG A 161 -12.51 -11.10 -12.19
C ARG A 161 -11.99 -10.21 -13.31
N LYS A 162 -10.65 -10.10 -13.42
CA LYS A 162 -10.02 -9.36 -14.52
C LYS A 162 -10.45 -9.96 -15.87
N PRO A 163 -10.66 -9.15 -16.93
CA PRO A 163 -11.05 -9.66 -18.25
C PRO A 163 -10.08 -10.69 -18.84
N THR A 164 -8.82 -10.66 -18.40
CA THR A 164 -7.76 -11.59 -18.79
C THR A 164 -7.81 -12.92 -18.03
N ASN A 165 -8.73 -13.10 -17.08
CA ASN A 165 -8.92 -14.37 -16.39
C ASN A 165 -9.40 -15.43 -17.39
N ASN A 166 -8.54 -16.40 -17.64
CA ASN A 166 -8.78 -17.53 -18.55
C ASN A 166 -9.16 -18.82 -17.79
N ASN A 167 -9.44 -18.73 -16.49
CA ASN A 167 -9.73 -19.86 -15.60
C ASN A 167 -8.66 -20.97 -15.68
N ARG A 168 -7.40 -20.60 -15.92
CA ARG A 168 -6.28 -21.54 -15.83
C ARG A 168 -5.85 -21.65 -14.38
N TYR A 169 -6.14 -22.82 -13.83
CA TYR A 169 -5.75 -23.18 -12.47
C TYR A 169 -4.52 -24.08 -12.48
N ILE A 170 -3.87 -24.18 -11.32
CA ILE A 170 -2.76 -25.10 -11.11
C ILE A 170 -3.26 -26.53 -11.35
N PHE A 171 -2.62 -27.26 -12.26
CA PHE A 171 -3.02 -28.65 -12.53
C PHE A 171 -2.88 -29.52 -11.28
N ASN A 172 -3.81 -30.46 -11.10
CA ASN A 172 -3.84 -31.33 -9.92
C ASN A 172 -2.59 -32.24 -9.82
N ASP A 173 -1.98 -32.58 -10.94
CA ASP A 173 -0.77 -33.41 -11.05
C ASP A 173 0.54 -32.62 -10.88
N SER A 174 0.47 -31.29 -10.76
CA SER A 174 1.65 -30.47 -10.47
C SER A 174 2.22 -30.77 -9.08
N ASN A 175 3.51 -30.53 -8.85
CA ASN A 175 4.15 -30.77 -7.55
C ASN A 175 3.88 -29.66 -6.50
N HIS A 176 2.74 -28.98 -6.60
CA HIS A 176 2.35 -27.93 -5.66
C HIS A 176 1.57 -28.54 -4.49
N SER A 177 1.63 -27.90 -3.31
CA SER A 177 0.86 -28.34 -2.15
C SER A 177 -0.64 -28.30 -2.46
N SER A 178 -1.40 -29.21 -1.84
CA SER A 178 -2.86 -29.26 -2.02
C SER A 178 -3.53 -27.93 -1.64
N GLN A 179 -2.98 -27.20 -0.68
CA GLN A 179 -3.46 -25.89 -0.25
C GLN A 179 -3.42 -24.88 -1.41
N HIS A 180 -2.30 -24.79 -2.14
CA HIS A 180 -2.17 -23.87 -3.28
C HIS A 180 -3.08 -24.25 -4.45
N LYS A 181 -3.29 -25.55 -4.69
CA LYS A 181 -4.21 -26.04 -5.75
C LYS A 181 -5.67 -25.71 -5.44
N ILE A 182 -6.07 -25.85 -4.18
CA ILE A 182 -7.45 -25.61 -3.74
C ILE A 182 -7.74 -24.11 -3.58
N ALA A 183 -6.74 -23.30 -3.25
CA ALA A 183 -6.89 -21.86 -3.05
C ALA A 183 -7.63 -21.16 -4.20
N SER A 184 -7.39 -21.58 -5.45
CA SER A 184 -8.04 -20.99 -6.63
C SER A 184 -9.54 -21.27 -6.76
N PHE A 185 -10.07 -22.25 -6.03
CA PHE A 185 -11.49 -22.62 -6.02
C PHE A 185 -12.23 -22.11 -4.77
N ASN A 186 -11.47 -21.70 -3.75
CA ASN A 186 -11.99 -21.12 -2.51
C ASN A 186 -12.00 -19.59 -2.53
N SER A 187 -11.52 -18.97 -3.61
CA SER A 187 -11.45 -17.52 -3.86
C SER A 187 -12.62 -17.02 -4.69
#